data_AF-A0A814AQE3-F1
#
_entry.id   AF-A0A814AQE3-F1
#
_cell.length_a   1.000
_cell.length_b   1.000
_cell.length_c   1.000
_cell.angle_alpha   90.00
_cell.angle_beta   90.00
_cell.angle_gamma   90.00
#
_symmetry.space_group_name_H-M   'P 1'
#
loop_
_entity.id
_entity.type
_entity.pdbx_description
1 polymer ?
#
loop_
_entity_poly.entity_id
_entity_poly.type
_entity_poly.pdbx_seq_one_letter_code
_entity_poly.pdbx_strand_id
1 'polypeptide(L)'
;MAQITPQATAYVTIQQPLASGNPFKREGGDWHAELCGCCDDTKECCMAYFCWCCFLGSLADSINESKWSCLCVPGALGMYRTKVRTTLNIKGSVCSDYCVTSCCGFCAAVQMRNELKYHGIS
;
A
#
# COMPACT_ATOMS: atom_id res chain seq x y z
N MET A 1 13.79 11.65 -72.19
CA MET A 1 13.14 10.57 -71.43
C MET A 1 13.34 10.88 -69.95
N ALA A 2 12.33 11.45 -69.28
CA ALA A 2 12.43 11.82 -67.86
C ALA A 2 12.14 10.59 -66.99
N GLN A 3 13.06 10.24 -66.09
CA GLN A 3 12.92 9.13 -65.15
C GLN A 3 12.09 9.61 -63.96
N ILE A 4 10.95 8.95 -63.70
CA ILE A 4 10.10 9.19 -62.53
C ILE A 4 10.62 8.28 -61.42
N THR A 5 11.20 8.85 -60.36
CA THR A 5 11.52 8.12 -59.13
C THR A 5 10.26 7.98 -58.27
N PRO A 6 9.96 6.78 -57.71
CA PRO A 6 8.84 6.62 -56.79
C PRO A 6 9.21 7.24 -55.43
N GLN A 7 8.40 8.19 -54.96
CA GLN A 7 8.51 8.70 -53.60
C GLN A 7 7.98 7.65 -52.62
N ALA A 8 8.83 7.22 -51.68
CA ALA A 8 8.44 6.32 -50.60
C ALA A 8 7.47 7.03 -49.66
N THR A 9 6.21 6.62 -49.68
CA THR A 9 5.18 7.10 -48.77
C THR A 9 5.42 6.49 -47.39
N ALA A 10 5.89 7.31 -46.44
CA ALA A 10 5.94 6.91 -45.04
C ALA A 10 4.52 6.90 -44.48
N TYR A 11 3.94 5.71 -44.29
CA TYR A 11 2.68 5.56 -43.56
C TYR A 11 3.00 5.49 -42.06
N VAL A 12 2.31 6.29 -41.26
CA VAL A 12 2.37 6.19 -39.80
C VAL A 12 1.38 5.10 -39.38
N THR A 13 1.88 3.97 -38.88
CA THR A 13 1.03 2.88 -38.40
C THR A 13 0.34 3.30 -37.08
N ILE A 14 -0.92 3.74 -37.14
CA ILE A 14 -1.77 4.07 -35.96
C ILE A 14 -2.42 2.81 -35.37
N GLN A 15 -1.64 1.77 -35.10
CA GLN A 15 -2.13 0.57 -34.40
C GLN A 15 -1.10 0.23 -33.33
N GLN A 16 -1.28 0.79 -32.13
CA GLN A 16 -0.59 0.30 -30.95
C GLN A 16 -1.19 -1.07 -30.61
N PRO A 17 -0.39 -2.13 -30.39
CA PRO A 17 -0.93 -3.41 -29.94
C PRO A 17 -1.68 -3.15 -28.64
N LEU A 18 -2.96 -3.50 -28.61
CA LEU A 18 -3.80 -3.47 -27.42
C LEU A 18 -3.21 -4.50 -26.44
N ALA A 19 -2.21 -4.07 -25.67
CA ALA A 19 -1.83 -4.76 -24.44
C ALA A 19 -3.11 -4.78 -23.61
N SER A 20 -3.74 -5.95 -23.55
CA SER A 20 -5.02 -6.19 -22.88
C SER A 20 -4.86 -6.24 -21.36
N GLY A 21 -4.12 -5.27 -20.83
CA GLY A 21 -3.76 -5.13 -19.43
C GLY A 21 -3.13 -3.77 -19.23
N ASN A 22 -3.78 -2.93 -18.42
CA ASN A 22 -3.22 -1.66 -18.00
C ASN A 22 -1.91 -1.97 -17.23
N PRO A 23 -0.71 -1.53 -17.69
CA PRO A 23 0.55 -1.81 -17.01
C PRO A 23 0.63 -1.16 -15.62
N PHE A 24 -0.32 -0.27 -15.31
CA PHE A 24 -0.49 0.36 -14.02
C PHE A 24 -1.49 -0.36 -13.09
N LYS A 25 -2.17 -1.40 -13.57
CA LYS A 25 -3.06 -2.20 -12.72
C LYS A 25 -2.20 -3.24 -12.01
N ARG A 26 -1.58 -2.83 -10.89
CA ARG A 26 -1.33 -3.82 -9.83
C ARG A 26 -2.69 -4.47 -9.56
N GLU A 27 -2.78 -5.79 -9.68
CA GLU A 27 -4.03 -6.46 -9.35
C GLU A 27 -4.30 -6.19 -7.88
N GLY A 28 -5.34 -5.40 -7.61
CA GLY A 28 -5.64 -5.03 -6.24
C GLY A 28 -6.01 -6.28 -5.46
N GLY A 29 -5.14 -6.67 -4.55
CA GLY A 29 -5.30 -7.83 -3.69
C GLY A 29 -6.07 -7.50 -2.42
N ASP A 30 -6.38 -8.55 -1.67
CA ASP A 30 -6.81 -8.45 -0.28
C ASP A 30 -5.57 -8.43 0.64
N TRP A 31 -5.77 -8.11 1.92
CA TRP A 31 -4.71 -8.20 2.91
C TRP A 31 -4.16 -9.63 2.97
N HIS A 32 -2.85 -9.80 2.99
CA HIS A 32 -2.26 -11.13 3.16
C HIS A 32 -2.36 -11.58 4.63
N ALA A 33 -2.12 -10.66 5.56
CA ALA A 33 -2.30 -10.91 6.98
C ALA A 33 -3.79 -10.78 7.38
N GLU A 34 -4.29 -11.72 8.18
CA GLU A 34 -5.60 -11.59 8.81
C GLU A 34 -5.58 -10.52 9.91
N LEU A 35 -6.72 -9.85 10.14
CA LEU A 35 -6.78 -8.76 11.11
C LEU A 35 -6.43 -9.25 12.52
N CYS A 36 -7.01 -10.37 12.97
CA CYS A 36 -6.77 -10.94 14.30
C CYS A 36 -5.63 -11.96 14.35
N GLY A 37 -4.85 -12.13 13.27
CA GLY A 37 -3.66 -13.00 13.26
C GLY A 37 -2.47 -12.43 14.03
N CYS A 38 -2.62 -11.26 14.68
CA CYS A 38 -1.54 -10.57 15.39
C CYS A 38 -0.91 -11.39 16.52
N CYS A 39 -1.62 -12.37 17.08
CA CYS A 39 -1.13 -13.23 18.15
C CYS A 39 -0.06 -14.23 17.71
N ASP A 40 0.09 -14.49 16.40
CA ASP A 40 1.12 -15.39 15.88
C ASP A 40 2.53 -14.77 16.00
N ASP A 41 2.62 -13.44 15.91
CA ASP A 41 3.86 -12.68 16.11
C ASP A 41 3.92 -12.08 17.52
N THR A 42 4.17 -12.92 18.53
CA THR A 42 4.15 -12.53 19.95
C THR A 42 5.04 -11.32 20.27
N LYS A 43 6.20 -11.20 19.63
CA LYS A 43 7.13 -10.06 19.84
C LYS A 43 6.49 -8.74 19.41
N GLU A 44 5.74 -8.77 18.32
CA GLU A 44 5.14 -7.57 17.74
C GLU A 44 3.89 -7.14 18.47
N CYS A 45 3.11 -8.11 18.97
CA CYS A 45 2.02 -7.87 19.90
C CYS A 45 2.53 -7.31 21.24
N CYS A 46 3.60 -7.88 21.81
CA CYS A 46 4.20 -7.38 23.04
C CYS A 46 4.73 -5.94 22.86
N MET A 47 5.43 -5.65 21.76
CA MET A 47 5.93 -4.30 21.53
C MET A 47 4.81 -3.28 21.34
N ALA A 48 3.73 -3.66 20.65
CA ALA A 48 2.53 -2.82 20.51
C ALA A 48 1.88 -2.54 21.88
N TYR A 49 1.80 -3.54 22.76
CA TYR A 49 1.17 -3.43 24.06
C TYR A 49 2.02 -2.65 25.08
N PHE A 50 3.32 -2.93 25.15
CA PHE A 50 4.23 -2.32 26.14
C PHE A 50 4.71 -0.92 25.74
N CYS A 51 4.89 -0.63 24.45
CA CYS A 51 5.20 0.73 23.98
C CYS A 51 4.46 1.05 22.67
N TRP A 52 3.19 1.41 22.79
CA TRP A 52 2.35 1.79 21.65
C TRP A 52 2.94 2.92 20.80
N CYS A 53 3.48 3.98 21.43
CA CYS A 53 4.09 5.09 20.71
C CYS A 53 5.35 4.68 19.95
N CYS A 54 6.19 3.82 20.53
CA CYS A 54 7.39 3.30 19.85
C CYS A 54 7.00 2.47 18.63
N PHE A 55 6.03 1.58 18.80
CA PHE A 55 5.50 0.75 17.71
C PHE A 55 4.99 1.63 16.57
N LEU A 56 4.12 2.60 16.87
CA LEU A 56 3.54 3.45 15.83
C LEU A 56 4.58 4.35 15.19
N GLY A 57 5.57 4.82 15.95
CA GLY A 57 6.71 5.57 15.41
C GLY A 57 7.53 4.73 14.43
N SER A 58 7.80 3.46 14.74
CA SER A 58 8.45 2.52 13.83
C SER A 58 7.59 2.24 12.59
N LEU A 59 6.29 2.02 12.77
CA LEU A 59 5.37 1.82 11.65
C LEU A 59 5.32 3.04 10.73
N ALA A 60 5.27 4.25 11.31
CA ALA A 60 5.32 5.51 10.58
C ALA A 60 6.62 5.62 9.76
N ASP A 61 7.76 5.25 10.34
CA ASP A 61 9.06 5.21 9.64
C ASP A 61 9.02 4.30 8.41
N SER A 62 8.49 3.07 8.57
CA SER A 62 8.37 2.09 7.49
C SER A 62 7.49 2.57 6.33
N ILE A 63 6.49 3.41 6.61
CA ILE A 63 5.63 4.02 5.58
C ILE A 63 6.09 5.43 5.17
N ASN A 64 7.29 5.85 5.58
CA ASN A 64 7.87 7.16 5.28
C ASN A 64 6.95 8.30 5.74
N GLU A 65 6.52 8.23 7.00
CA GLU A 65 5.78 9.25 7.76
C GLU A 65 6.58 9.68 9.00
N SER A 66 6.26 10.86 9.52
CA SER A 66 6.92 11.35 10.73
C SER A 66 6.60 10.48 11.94
N LYS A 67 7.62 10.03 12.69
CA LYS A 67 7.46 9.22 13.92
C LYS A 67 6.54 9.87 14.97
N TRP A 68 6.51 11.20 15.01
CA TRP A 68 5.69 11.99 15.93
C TRP A 68 4.22 12.11 15.53
N SER A 69 3.87 11.71 14.29
CA SER A 69 2.49 11.83 13.80
C SER A 69 1.50 10.99 14.62
N CYS A 70 1.95 9.94 15.30
CA CYS A 70 1.12 9.14 16.20
C CYS A 70 0.65 9.89 17.45
N LEU A 71 1.37 10.92 17.89
CA LEU A 71 1.03 11.75 19.06
C LEU A 71 0.28 13.02 18.67
N CYS A 72 0.61 13.59 17.50
CA CYS A 72 0.08 14.89 17.08
C CYS A 72 -1.22 14.79 16.26
N VAL A 73 -1.54 13.62 15.69
CA VAL A 73 -2.67 13.46 14.79
C VAL A 73 -3.70 12.47 15.37
N PRO A 74 -4.87 12.96 15.81
CA PRO A 74 -5.98 12.09 16.17
C PRO A 74 -6.36 11.19 14.99
N GLY A 75 -6.40 9.87 15.20
CA GLY A 75 -6.73 8.93 14.12
C GLY A 75 -5.60 8.66 13.14
N ALA A 76 -4.34 8.99 13.47
CA ALA A 76 -3.16 8.67 12.65
C ALA A 76 -3.14 7.21 12.17
N LEU A 77 -3.60 6.27 12.99
CA LEU A 77 -3.66 4.85 12.64
C LEU A 77 -4.53 4.56 11.41
N GLY A 78 -5.68 5.23 11.27
CA GLY A 78 -6.55 5.09 10.09
C GLY A 78 -5.90 5.68 8.84
N MET A 79 -5.13 6.77 9.01
CA MET A 79 -4.34 7.35 7.92
C MET A 79 -3.21 6.41 7.49
N TYR A 80 -2.48 5.82 8.44
CA TYR A 80 -1.43 4.84 8.14
C TYR A 80 -2.00 3.64 7.39
N ARG A 81 -3.17 3.15 7.81
CA ARG A 81 -3.85 2.05 7.13
C ARG A 81 -4.20 2.40 5.69
N THR A 82 -4.79 3.57 5.49
CA THR A 82 -5.11 4.08 4.15
C THR A 82 -3.84 4.22 3.28
N LYS A 83 -2.74 4.71 3.87
CA LYS A 83 -1.46 4.85 3.17
C LYS A 83 -0.89 3.51 2.76
N VAL A 84 -0.82 2.53 3.67
CA VAL A 84 -0.37 1.15 3.37
C VAL A 84 -1.20 0.55 2.24
N ARG A 85 -2.53 0.69 2.32
CA ARG A 85 -3.47 0.20 1.29
C ARG A 85 -3.18 0.80 -0.07
N THR A 86 -2.96 2.11 -0.11
CA THR A 86 -2.69 2.84 -1.35
C THR A 86 -1.33 2.45 -1.93
N THR A 87 -0.30 2.34 -1.10
CA THR A 87 1.06 1.96 -1.51
C THR A 87 1.13 0.53 -2.04
N LEU A 88 0.41 -0.39 -1.41
CA LEU A 88 0.36 -1.81 -1.77
C LEU A 88 -0.78 -2.16 -2.75
N ASN A 89 -1.59 -1.17 -3.12
CA ASN A 89 -2.74 -1.30 -4.00
C ASN A 89 -3.79 -2.33 -3.50
N ILE A 90 -4.03 -2.38 -2.19
CA ILE A 90 -5.01 -3.27 -1.53
C ILE A 90 -6.41 -2.65 -1.61
N LYS A 91 -7.44 -3.45 -1.93
CA LYS A 91 -8.82 -2.96 -2.12
C LYS A 91 -9.53 -2.54 -0.84
N GLY A 92 -10.16 -1.37 -0.87
CA GLY A 92 -11.31 -1.00 -0.02
C GLY A 92 -11.39 0.50 0.27
N SER A 93 -11.93 0.91 1.42
CA SER A 93 -12.31 2.31 1.67
C SER A 93 -11.76 2.89 2.97
N VAL A 94 -11.54 4.21 3.00
CA VAL A 94 -11.11 4.96 4.19
C VAL A 94 -12.08 4.78 5.35
N CYS A 95 -13.39 4.72 5.07
CA CYS A 95 -14.41 4.48 6.10
C CYS A 95 -14.24 3.10 6.75
N SER A 96 -14.01 2.05 5.95
CA SER A 96 -13.71 0.71 6.49
C SER A 96 -12.41 0.71 7.29
N ASP A 97 -11.39 1.41 6.81
CA ASP A 97 -10.10 1.51 7.51
C ASP A 97 -10.23 2.25 8.86
N TYR A 98 -11.06 3.28 8.93
CA TYR A 98 -11.38 3.95 10.20
C TYR A 98 -12.17 3.04 11.16
N CYS A 99 -13.20 2.34 10.66
CA CYS A 99 -13.98 1.40 11.49
C CYS A 99 -13.11 0.25 12.04
N VAL A 100 -12.19 -0.27 11.23
CA VAL A 100 -11.27 -1.33 11.64
C VAL A 100 -10.29 -0.83 12.70
N THR A 101 -9.72 0.36 12.49
CA THR A 101 -8.76 0.95 13.42
C THR A 101 -9.40 1.44 14.72
N SER A 102 -10.69 1.80 14.71
CA SER A 102 -11.44 2.13 15.92
C SER A 102 -11.91 0.89 16.70
N CYS A 103 -12.27 -0.19 16.01
CA CYS A 103 -12.72 -1.44 16.64
C CYS A 103 -11.55 -2.29 17.19
N CYS A 104 -10.50 -2.53 16.39
CA CYS A 104 -9.27 -3.15 16.87
C CYS A 104 -8.02 -2.47 16.29
N GLY A 105 -7.64 -1.33 16.89
CA GLY A 105 -6.45 -0.59 16.49
C GLY A 105 -5.15 -1.38 16.62
N PHE A 106 -4.98 -2.15 17.71
CA PHE A 106 -3.79 -2.98 17.91
C PHE A 106 -3.62 -4.04 16.82
N CYS A 107 -4.69 -4.80 16.55
CA CYS A 107 -4.75 -5.80 15.49
C CYS A 107 -4.40 -5.18 14.13
N ALA A 108 -5.03 -4.04 13.82
CA ALA A 108 -4.81 -3.33 12.57
C ALA A 108 -3.36 -2.85 12.41
N ALA A 109 -2.74 -2.40 13.51
CA ALA A 109 -1.36 -1.94 13.50
C ALA A 109 -0.36 -3.07 13.25
N VAL A 110 -0.56 -4.22 13.90
CA VAL A 110 0.27 -5.42 13.68
C VAL A 110 0.06 -5.97 12.27
N GLN A 111 -1.20 -6.03 11.79
CA GLN A 111 -1.52 -6.43 10.42
C GLN A 111 -0.74 -5.58 9.40
N MET A 112 -0.74 -4.25 9.55
CA MET A 112 0.01 -3.35 8.67
C MET A 112 1.51 -3.62 8.70
N ARG A 113 2.09 -3.84 9.88
CA ARG A 113 3.52 -4.11 10.03
C ARG A 113 3.92 -5.44 9.39
N ASN A 114 3.09 -6.47 9.54
CA ASN A 114 3.31 -7.77 8.93
C ASN A 114 3.19 -7.70 7.40
N GLU A 115 2.23 -6.91 6.91
CA GLU A 115 2.11 -6.65 5.48
C GLU A 115 3.38 -5.96 4.94
N LEU A 116 3.85 -4.87 5.58
CA LEU A 116 5.06 -4.19 5.15
C LEU A 116 6.29 -5.12 5.12
N LYS A 117 6.45 -5.98 6.13
CA LYS A 117 7.51 -7.00 6.15
C LYS A 117 7.39 -8.01 5.01
N TYR A 118 6.18 -8.48 4.72
CA TYR A 118 5.93 -9.41 3.60
C TYR A 118 6.33 -8.79 2.26
N HIS A 119 6.11 -7.48 2.10
CA HIS A 119 6.50 -6.71 0.91
C HIS A 119 7.95 -6.19 0.95
N GLY A 120 8.74 -6.53 1.98
CA GLY A 120 10.15 -6.14 2.10
C GLY A 120 10.39 -4.65 2.42
N ILE A 121 9.40 -3.98 3.01
CA ILE A 121 9.44 -2.58 3.41
C ILE A 121 9.62 -2.54 4.94
N SER A 122 10.82 -2.20 5.43
CA SER A 122 11.12 -2.07 6.87
C SER A 122 11.51 -0.67 7.27
#